data_AF-A0A967GMX3-F1
#
_entry.id   AF-A0A967GMX3-F1
#
_cell.length_a   1.000
_cell.length_b   1.000
_cell.length_c   1.000
_cell.angle_alpha   90.00
_cell.angle_beta   90.00
_cell.angle_gamma   90.00
#
_symmetry.space_group_name_H-M   'P 1'
#
loop_
_entity.id
_entity.type
_entity.pdbx_description
1 polymer ?
#
loop_
_entity_poly.entity_id
_entity_poly.type
_entity_poly.pdbx_seq_one_letter_code
_entity_poly.pdbx_strand_id
1 'polypeptide(L)'
;RGVECPRSIGELAALVEGSRAIKVLGSRHSFNRIADTSALHLSLEKMPGGVEIDREGGTATVSANLAYGTFCAFLHQNGFALHNLASLPHISVAGA
;
A
#
# COMPACT_ATOMS: atom_id res chain seq x y z
N ARG A 1 -3.12 -4.73 21.97
CA ARG A 1 -2.74 -5.71 20.91
C ARG A 1 -2.09 -4.91 19.80
N GLY A 2 -0.93 -5.33 19.31
CA GLY A 2 -0.07 -4.54 18.42
C GLY A 2 -0.46 -4.66 16.94
N VAL A 3 0.16 -3.81 16.13
CA VAL A 3 0.15 -3.90 14.67
C VAL A 3 1.47 -4.56 14.25
N GLU A 4 1.42 -5.58 13.42
CA GLU A 4 2.62 -6.22 12.86
C GLU A 4 3.03 -5.50 11.57
N CYS A 5 4.33 -5.23 11.43
CA CYS A 5 4.89 -4.50 10.30
C CYS A 5 6.04 -5.30 9.67
N PRO A 6 5.76 -6.27 8.80
CA PRO A 6 6.81 -7.07 8.14
C PRO A 6 7.70 -6.17 7.27
N ARG A 7 8.94 -6.64 7.10
CA ARG A 7 9.99 -5.99 6.30
C ARG A 7 10.38 -6.79 5.07
N SER A 8 9.79 -7.97 4.89
CA SER A 8 10.06 -8.84 3.76
C SER A 8 8.83 -9.64 3.39
N ILE A 9 8.82 -10.17 2.16
CA ILE A 9 7.77 -11.06 1.69
C ILE A 9 7.71 -12.35 2.53
N GLY A 10 8.85 -12.85 3.00
CA GLY A 10 8.89 -14.04 3.87
C GLY A 10 8.22 -13.80 5.22
N GLU A 11 8.50 -12.66 5.87
CA GLU A 11 7.83 -12.27 7.11
C GLU A 11 6.32 -12.06 6.90
N LEU A 12 5.95 -11.40 5.80
CA LEU A 12 4.55 -11.20 5.43
C LEU A 12 3.82 -12.53 5.22
N ALA A 13 4.41 -13.46 4.46
CA ALA A 13 3.84 -14.78 4.22
C ALA A 13 3.66 -15.57 5.51
N ALA A 14 4.67 -15.58 6.40
CA ALA A 14 4.57 -16.25 7.70
C ALA A 14 3.45 -15.67 8.59
N LEU A 15 3.26 -14.35 8.58
CA LEU A 15 2.16 -13.70 9.31
C LEU A 15 0.79 -14.07 8.72
N VAL A 16 0.69 -14.15 7.39
CA VAL A 16 -0.53 -14.55 6.68
C VAL A 16 -0.88 -16.00 6.96
N GLU A 17 0.08 -16.92 6.86
CA GLU A 17 -0.11 -18.34 7.12
C GLU A 17 -0.45 -18.62 8.60
N GLY A 18 0.18 -17.89 9.53
CA GLY A 18 -0.03 -18.07 10.97
C GLY A 18 -1.32 -17.45 11.52
N SER A 19 -2.05 -16.68 10.72
CA SER A 19 -3.21 -15.91 11.19
C SER A 19 -4.53 -16.43 10.63
N ARG A 20 -5.49 -16.74 11.50
CA ARG A 20 -6.86 -17.12 11.09
C ARG A 20 -7.59 -15.98 10.35
N ALA A 21 -7.30 -14.74 10.69
CA ALA A 21 -7.88 -13.55 10.07
C ALA A 21 -6.93 -12.35 10.22
N ILE A 22 -6.90 -11.50 9.19
CA ILE A 22 -6.07 -10.30 9.14
C ILE A 22 -6.92 -9.11 8.67
N LYS A 23 -6.66 -7.94 9.22
CA LYS A 23 -6.99 -6.66 8.58
C LYS A 23 -5.74 -5.85 8.33
N VAL A 24 -5.61 -5.37 7.10
CA VAL A 24 -4.49 -4.53 6.70
C VAL A 24 -4.81 -3.06 7.00
N LEU A 25 -3.83 -2.36 7.56
CA LEU A 25 -3.86 -0.92 7.78
C LEU A 25 -3.03 -0.23 6.70
N GLY A 26 -3.69 0.58 5.88
CA GLY A 26 -3.04 1.56 4.99
C GLY A 26 -2.80 2.88 5.70
N SER A 27 -3.04 4.00 5.00
CA SER A 27 -2.91 5.37 5.55
C SER A 27 -3.96 5.76 6.62
N ARG A 28 -4.85 4.82 6.99
CA ARG A 28 -5.91 5.01 8.00
C ARG A 28 -6.89 6.15 7.64
N HIS A 29 -7.15 6.35 6.36
CA HIS A 29 -8.04 7.41 5.85
C HIS A 29 -9.51 6.94 5.67
N SER A 30 -9.92 5.87 6.37
CA SER A 30 -11.30 5.38 6.40
C SER A 30 -12.01 5.84 7.68
N PHE A 31 -13.24 6.33 7.56
CA PHE A 31 -14.06 6.82 8.69
C PHE A 31 -15.21 5.88 9.06
N ASN A 32 -15.08 4.60 8.73
CA ASN A 32 -16.03 3.54 9.05
C ASN A 32 -15.29 2.31 9.59
N ARG A 33 -16.04 1.23 9.86
CA ARG A 33 -15.52 0.00 10.47
C ARG A 33 -14.80 -0.97 9.51
N ILE A 34 -14.47 -0.56 8.29
CA ILE A 34 -13.91 -1.47 7.27
C ILE A 34 -12.60 -2.15 7.70
N ALA A 35 -11.82 -1.47 8.54
CA ALA A 35 -10.54 -1.93 9.08
C ALA A 35 -10.65 -2.47 10.52
N ASP A 36 -11.83 -2.47 11.14
CA ASP A 36 -12.01 -2.97 12.50
C ASP A 36 -11.80 -4.49 12.54
N THR A 37 -11.05 -4.97 13.53
CA THR A 37 -10.89 -6.40 13.80
C THR A 37 -10.44 -6.65 15.23
N SER A 38 -10.79 -7.82 15.76
CA SER A 38 -10.20 -8.37 16.99
C SER A 38 -9.03 -9.32 16.70
N ALA A 39 -8.80 -9.63 15.42
CA ALA A 39 -7.70 -10.44 14.92
C ALA A 39 -6.44 -9.60 14.68
N LEU A 40 -5.53 -10.07 13.83
CA LEU A 40 -4.27 -9.38 13.57
C LEU A 40 -4.48 -8.12 12.71
N HIS A 41 -3.92 -6.99 13.15
CA HIS A 41 -3.67 -5.85 12.29
C HIS A 41 -2.29 -5.94 11.68
N LEU A 42 -2.22 -5.80 10.36
CA LEU A 42 -0.99 -5.85 9.56
C LEU A 42 -0.77 -4.50 8.87
N SER A 43 0.44 -3.94 8.91
CA SER A 43 0.81 -2.74 8.15
C SER A 43 1.95 -3.04 7.19
N LEU A 44 1.82 -2.60 5.93
CA LEU A 44 2.86 -2.76 4.92
C LEU A 44 3.88 -1.60 4.92
N GLU A 45 3.80 -0.67 5.87
CA GLU A 45 4.61 0.56 5.89
C GLU A 45 6.13 0.30 5.89
N LYS A 46 6.58 -0.85 6.40
CA LYS A 46 8.02 -1.23 6.47
C LYS A 46 8.47 -2.16 5.36
N MET A 47 7.56 -2.54 4.45
CA MET A 47 7.92 -3.35 3.28
C MET A 47 8.75 -2.52 2.30
N PRO A 48 9.74 -3.12 1.62
CA PRO A 48 10.40 -2.46 0.51
C PRO A 48 9.35 -2.06 -0.54
N GLY A 49 9.41 -0.81 -0.98
CA GLY A 49 8.49 -0.23 -1.95
C GLY A 49 9.20 0.18 -3.23
N GLY A 50 8.46 0.25 -4.32
CA GLY A 50 8.97 0.68 -5.62
C GLY A 50 7.86 0.96 -6.63
N VAL A 51 8.27 1.52 -7.76
CA VAL A 51 7.43 1.74 -8.93
C VAL A 51 8.18 1.25 -10.15
N GLU A 52 7.55 0.38 -10.93
CA GLU A 52 8.06 -0.12 -12.21
C GLU A 52 7.13 0.38 -13.31
N ILE A 53 7.70 0.96 -14.38
CA ILE A 53 6.93 1.53 -15.49
C ILE A 53 7.16 0.68 -16.74
N ASP A 54 6.09 0.13 -17.29
CA ASP A 54 6.07 -0.42 -18.64
C ASP A 54 5.69 0.72 -19.60
N ARG A 55 6.69 1.18 -20.36
CA ARG A 55 6.53 2.31 -21.28
C ARG A 55 5.77 1.93 -22.55
N GLU A 56 5.89 0.69 -23.01
CA GLU A 56 5.21 0.24 -24.23
C GLU A 56 3.73 0.00 -23.95
N GLY A 57 3.42 -0.63 -22.82
CA GLY A 57 2.05 -0.86 -22.37
C GLY A 57 1.37 0.34 -21.71
N GLY A 58 2.13 1.38 -21.32
CA GLY A 58 1.60 2.55 -20.63
C GLY A 58 1.06 2.22 -19.23
N THR A 59 1.68 1.27 -18.53
CA THR A 59 1.25 0.83 -17.19
C THR A 59 2.35 1.04 -16.15
N ALA A 60 1.95 1.10 -14.87
CA ALA A 60 2.88 1.16 -13.75
C ALA A 60 2.48 0.16 -12.67
N THR A 61 3.45 -0.62 -12.19
CA THR A 61 3.30 -1.50 -11.03
C THR A 61 3.84 -0.76 -9.81
N VAL A 62 3.00 -0.60 -8.79
CA VAL A 62 3.29 0.23 -7.60
C VAL A 62 3.13 -0.62 -6.36
N SER A 63 4.10 -0.56 -5.43
CA SER A 63 3.96 -1.24 -4.15
C SER A 63 2.78 -0.70 -3.34
N ALA A 64 1.98 -1.60 -2.76
CA ALA A 64 0.72 -1.29 -2.09
C ALA A 64 0.82 -0.29 -0.93
N ASN A 65 1.99 -0.20 -0.29
CA ASN A 65 2.27 0.72 0.82
C ASN A 65 2.54 2.16 0.38
N LEU A 66 2.81 2.42 -0.90
CA LEU A 66 3.16 3.75 -1.37
C LEU A 66 1.95 4.70 -1.38
N ALA A 67 2.19 5.93 -0.96
CA ALA A 67 1.20 7.00 -1.04
C ALA A 67 1.19 7.64 -2.44
N TYR A 68 0.04 8.17 -2.86
CA TYR A 68 -0.13 8.88 -4.15
C TYR A 68 0.98 9.90 -4.43
N GLY A 69 1.28 10.77 -3.47
CA GLY A 69 2.30 11.82 -3.64
C GLY A 69 3.70 11.26 -3.89
N THR A 70 4.01 10.05 -3.40
CA THR A 70 5.31 9.41 -3.61
C THR A 70 5.40 8.82 -5.01
N PHE A 71 4.46 7.94 -5.38
CA PHE A 71 4.57 7.27 -6.68
C PHE A 71 4.22 8.19 -7.86
N CYS A 72 3.29 9.15 -7.69
CA CYS A 72 2.99 10.11 -8.75
C CYS A 72 4.16 11.04 -9.06
N ALA A 73 4.98 11.41 -8.06
CA ALA A 73 6.20 12.17 -8.30
C ALA A 73 7.20 11.38 -9.17
N PHE A 74 7.33 10.08 -8.93
CA PHE A 74 8.15 9.19 -9.75
C PHE A 74 7.61 9.03 -11.18
N LEU A 75 6.29 8.84 -11.34
CA LEU A 75 5.65 8.79 -12.66
C LEU A 75 5.91 10.07 -13.45
N HIS A 76 5.71 11.23 -12.81
CA HIS A 76 5.90 12.53 -13.44
C HIS A 76 7.35 12.74 -13.92
N GLN A 77 8.33 12.38 -13.10
CA GLN A 77 9.75 12.42 -13.48
C GLN A 77 10.07 11.52 -14.67
N ASN A 78 9.25 10.50 -14.94
CA ASN A 78 9.40 9.57 -16.05
C ASN A 78 8.50 9.87 -17.26
N GLY A 79 7.77 10.99 -17.26
CA GLY A 79 6.91 11.43 -18.35
C GLY A 79 5.49 10.85 -18.33
N PHE A 80 5.06 10.28 -17.21
CA PHE A 80 3.73 9.67 -17.04
C PHE A 80 2.88 10.40 -16.01
N ALA A 81 1.56 10.22 -16.08
CA ALA A 81 0.62 10.75 -15.10
C ALA A 81 -0.60 9.84 -14.98
N LEU A 82 -1.29 9.91 -13.85
CA LEU A 82 -2.62 9.34 -13.70
C LEU A 82 -3.67 10.33 -14.20
N HIS A 83 -4.74 9.82 -14.81
CA HIS A 83 -5.83 10.67 -15.31
C HIS A 83 -6.65 11.31 -14.18
N ASN A 84 -6.64 10.73 -12.98
CA ASN A 84 -7.34 11.22 -11.80
C ASN A 84 -6.56 10.84 -10.53
N LEU A 85 -6.76 11.63 -9.47
CA LEU A 85 -6.08 11.46 -8.20
C LEU A 85 -7.07 11.64 -7.04
N ALA A 86 -6.74 11.04 -5.90
CA ALA A 86 -7.39 11.41 -4.64
C ALA A 86 -7.07 12.87 -4.30
N SER A 87 -7.93 13.50 -3.48
CA SER A 87 -7.75 14.88 -3.05
C SER A 87 -6.52 15.10 -2.16
N LEU A 88 -6.01 14.04 -1.51
CA LEU A 88 -4.86 14.09 -0.61
C LEU A 88 -3.74 13.15 -1.06
N PRO A 89 -2.47 13.61 -1.06
CA PRO A 89 -1.35 12.85 -1.59
C PRO A 89 -0.83 11.76 -0.64
N HIS A 90 -1.21 11.78 0.64
CA HIS A 90 -0.67 10.88 1.66
C HIS A 90 -1.54 9.62 1.89
N ILE A 91 -2.41 9.29 0.93
CA ILE A 91 -3.24 8.08 0.96
C ILE A 91 -2.50 6.94 0.27
N SER A 92 -2.40 5.77 0.92
CA SER A 92 -1.79 4.57 0.35
C SER A 92 -2.60 4.06 -0.84
N VAL A 93 -1.94 3.70 -1.95
CA VAL A 93 -2.61 3.32 -3.21
C VAL A 93 -3.56 2.12 -3.05
N ALA A 94 -3.18 1.11 -2.25
CA ALA A 94 -4.02 -0.07 -2.05
C ALA A 94 -5.20 0.15 -1.07
N GLY A 95 -5.18 1.25 -0.31
CA GLY A 95 -6.27 1.62 0.61
C GLY A 95 -7.21 2.68 0.05
N ALA A 96 -6.98 3.13 -1.18
CA ALA A 96 -7.75 4.16 -1.87
C ALA A 96 -8.85 3.59 -2.77
#